data_AF-A0A944GBR2-F1
#
_entry.id   AF-A0A944GBR2-F1
#
_cell.length_a   1.000
_cell.length_b   1.000
_cell.length_c   1.000
_cell.angle_alpha   90.00
_cell.angle_beta   90.00
_cell.angle_gamma   90.00
#
_symmetry.space_group_name_H-M   'P 1'
#
loop_
_entity.id
_entity.type
_entity.pdbx_description
1 polymer ?
#
loop_
_entity_poly.entity_id
_entity_poly.type
_entity_poly.pdbx_seq_one_letter_code
_entity_poly.pdbx_strand_id
1 'polypeptide(L)'
;EYSIKSSDKLGNGERFKNVIEAAYKQTGRKAVVLIDEYDSPLLAHLHDGKLADVKPVLQELYQQVKVNEQFEQFVFITGISRFSQVSIFSTLNNLENISMDDKFSDICGITADELLENFHEDIECFAQNEECSFDEMVQKLKTKYDGYHFSKKSKDIFNPLSVISAFSKMDLKNFWFETATSSYVIDHLKKHNAQILDFEGVQMFESGFYASYEDERSVYPLLYQAGYLTIKDYDRESDVYTLSYPNSEVRVSMLEVLMPSWAGCSTDDGKINMQKFYFALKAGRIDDAFELLKEFFLQIPNVLNNKNEKHFQTVIYVLFRWLGFYTQSEVNTSKGRLDCILFAPKQIFIIEFKVDESAEKALAQINEKGYADPYHTDGRPIIKIGVNFSSEERTIEGWKVEEELKVKN
;
A
#
# COMPACT_ATOMS: atom_id res chain seq x y z
N GLU A 1 -2.84 -37.58 23.85
CA GLU A 1 -1.70 -38.02 23.02
C GLU A 1 -0.51 -38.50 23.86
N TYR A 2 0.05 -37.68 24.74
CA TYR A 2 1.25 -38.04 25.52
C TYR A 2 1.00 -38.51 26.97
N SER A 3 -0.22 -38.95 27.30
CA SER A 3 -0.61 -39.41 28.65
C SER A 3 -0.34 -38.41 29.80
N ILE A 4 -0.21 -37.12 29.48
CA ILE A 4 -0.04 -36.04 30.46
C ILE A 4 -1.38 -35.81 31.16
N LYS A 5 -1.36 -35.78 32.50
CA LYS A 5 -2.53 -35.35 33.29
C LYS A 5 -2.51 -33.83 33.40
N SER A 6 -3.53 -33.19 32.84
CA SER A 6 -3.72 -31.74 33.02
C SER A 6 -4.02 -31.42 34.49
N SER A 7 -3.49 -30.30 34.98
CA SER A 7 -3.81 -29.76 36.30
C SER A 7 -4.08 -28.26 36.20
N ASP A 8 -5.18 -27.82 36.80
CA ASP A 8 -5.54 -26.39 36.89
C ASP A 8 -4.64 -25.57 37.81
N LYS A 9 -3.66 -26.23 38.45
CA LYS A 9 -2.62 -25.58 39.25
C LYS A 9 -1.40 -25.14 38.42
N LEU A 10 -1.24 -25.69 37.21
CA LEU A 10 -0.09 -25.39 36.34
C LEU A 10 -0.41 -24.19 35.44
N GLY A 11 0.55 -23.27 35.34
CA GLY A 11 0.51 -22.15 34.40
C GLY A 11 0.54 -22.62 32.94
N ASN A 12 0.22 -21.72 32.01
CA ASN A 12 0.18 -22.05 30.59
C ASN A 12 1.57 -22.43 30.05
N GLY A 13 2.63 -21.78 30.53
CA GLY A 13 4.00 -22.13 30.17
C GLY A 13 4.34 -23.54 30.63
N GLU A 14 4.10 -23.87 31.91
CA GLU A 14 4.41 -25.20 32.43
C GLU A 14 3.68 -26.32 31.68
N ARG A 15 2.42 -26.08 31.31
CA ARG A 15 1.65 -27.00 30.46
C ARG A 15 2.32 -27.20 29.10
N PHE A 16 2.77 -26.12 28.45
CA PHE A 16 3.46 -26.17 27.17
C PHE A 16 4.79 -26.94 27.25
N LYS A 17 5.62 -26.64 28.25
CA LYS A 17 6.86 -27.36 28.55
C LYS A 17 6.62 -28.87 28.70
N ASN A 18 5.60 -29.25 29.48
CA ASN A 18 5.31 -30.66 29.73
C ASN A 18 4.95 -31.42 28.45
N VAL A 19 4.29 -30.76 27.49
CA VAL A 19 3.97 -31.36 26.18
C VAL A 19 5.25 -31.64 25.39
N ILE A 20 6.16 -30.67 25.27
CA ILE A 20 7.43 -30.83 24.54
C ILE A 20 8.27 -31.95 25.17
N GLU A 21 8.44 -31.93 26.50
CA GLU A 21 9.23 -32.95 27.19
C GLU A 21 8.62 -34.35 27.06
N ALA A 22 7.30 -34.49 27.20
CA ALA A 22 6.64 -35.79 27.12
C ALA A 22 6.72 -36.36 25.69
N ALA A 23 6.53 -35.51 24.67
CA ALA A 23 6.69 -35.90 23.28
C ALA A 23 8.11 -36.42 23.01
N TYR A 24 9.14 -35.72 23.51
CA TYR A 24 10.53 -36.16 23.39
C TYR A 24 10.77 -37.48 24.14
N LYS A 25 10.32 -37.60 25.40
CA LYS A 25 10.51 -38.83 26.21
C LYS A 25 9.85 -40.06 25.57
N GLN A 26 8.71 -39.89 24.92
CA GLN A 26 7.97 -40.99 24.30
C GLN A 26 8.52 -41.37 22.92
N THR A 27 8.94 -40.40 22.12
CA THR A 27 9.32 -40.61 20.71
C THR A 27 10.83 -40.66 20.47
N GLY A 28 11.62 -40.10 21.39
CA GLY A 28 13.05 -39.83 21.21
C GLY A 28 13.35 -38.72 20.18
N ARG A 29 12.33 -38.03 19.66
CA ARG A 29 12.46 -37.00 18.63
C ARG A 29 12.25 -35.61 19.20
N LYS A 30 13.07 -34.67 18.76
CA LYS A 30 12.95 -33.25 19.10
C LYS A 30 11.73 -32.62 18.41
N ALA A 31 11.10 -31.65 19.07
CA ALA A 31 9.90 -30.98 18.60
C ALA A 31 10.20 -29.88 17.58
N VAL A 32 9.29 -29.67 16.63
CA VAL A 32 9.26 -28.47 15.79
C VAL A 32 8.17 -27.55 16.32
N VAL A 33 8.53 -26.31 16.65
CA VAL A 33 7.61 -25.32 17.21
C VAL A 33 7.37 -24.24 16.16
N LEU A 34 6.13 -24.15 15.66
CA LEU A 34 5.70 -23.12 14.71
C LEU A 34 4.67 -22.25 15.42
N ILE A 35 4.92 -20.94 15.50
CA ILE A 35 4.04 -19.98 16.13
C ILE A 35 3.68 -18.92 15.10
N ASP A 36 2.43 -18.94 14.67
CA ASP A 36 1.90 -17.93 13.77
C ASP A 36 1.21 -16.80 14.54
N GLU A 37 1.20 -15.61 13.94
CA GLU A 37 0.65 -14.37 14.49
C GLU A 37 0.99 -14.13 15.97
N TYR A 38 2.28 -14.28 16.30
CA TYR A 38 2.79 -14.24 17.67
C TYR A 38 2.42 -12.95 18.44
N ASP A 39 2.13 -11.88 17.70
CA ASP A 39 1.86 -10.52 18.15
C ASP A 39 0.38 -10.10 18.06
N SER A 40 -0.48 -10.95 17.51
CA SER A 40 -1.93 -10.68 17.37
C SER A 40 -2.61 -10.31 18.70
N PRO A 41 -2.34 -10.99 19.84
CA PRO A 41 -2.91 -10.58 21.13
C PRO A 41 -2.45 -9.19 21.61
N LEU A 42 -1.26 -8.75 21.20
CA LEU A 42 -0.73 -7.43 21.57
C LEU A 42 -1.37 -6.34 20.74
N LEU A 43 -1.48 -6.58 19.43
CA LEU A 43 -2.18 -5.72 18.48
C LEU A 43 -3.63 -5.47 18.91
N ALA A 44 -4.34 -6.52 19.33
CA ALA A 44 -5.74 -6.43 19.75
C ALA A 44 -5.96 -5.55 21.00
N HIS A 45 -4.96 -5.45 21.88
CA HIS A 45 -5.06 -4.77 23.18
C HIS A 45 -4.19 -3.51 23.29
N LEU A 46 -3.82 -2.93 22.14
CA LEU A 46 -2.92 -1.77 22.10
C LEU A 46 -3.50 -0.50 22.75
N HIS A 47 -4.81 -0.33 22.62
CA HIS A 47 -5.50 0.92 22.95
C HIS A 47 -6.49 0.78 24.11
N ASP A 48 -6.65 -0.42 24.67
CA ASP A 48 -7.62 -0.70 25.74
C ASP A 48 -7.00 -0.82 27.13
N GLY A 49 -5.67 -0.61 27.24
CA GLY A 49 -4.92 -0.67 28.49
C GLY A 49 -4.64 -2.08 29.02
N LYS A 50 -5.10 -3.14 28.34
CA LYS A 50 -4.92 -4.54 28.78
C LYS A 50 -3.59 -5.16 28.38
N LEU A 51 -2.75 -4.41 27.67
CA LEU A 51 -1.41 -4.85 27.26
C LEU A 51 -0.57 -5.34 28.47
N ALA A 52 -0.75 -4.72 29.64
CA ALA A 52 -0.07 -5.11 30.88
C ALA A 52 -0.49 -6.50 31.41
N ASP A 53 -1.70 -6.95 31.10
CA ASP A 53 -2.22 -8.26 31.50
C ASP A 53 -1.84 -9.36 30.49
N VAL A 54 -1.75 -9.01 29.20
CA VAL A 54 -1.42 -9.94 28.11
C VAL A 54 0.07 -10.27 28.06
N LYS A 55 0.94 -9.27 28.25
CA LYS A 55 2.40 -9.41 28.17
C LYS A 55 2.95 -10.54 29.07
N PRO A 56 2.58 -10.65 30.35
CA PRO A 56 3.08 -11.71 31.23
C PRO A 56 2.71 -13.12 30.76
N VAL A 57 1.50 -13.31 30.23
CA VAL A 57 1.03 -14.62 29.73
C VAL A 57 1.87 -15.07 28.54
N LEU A 58 2.14 -14.16 27.61
CA LEU A 58 2.99 -14.43 26.45
C LEU A 58 4.46 -14.66 26.85
N GLN A 59 4.99 -13.85 27.77
CA GLN A 59 6.34 -14.03 28.30
C GLN A 59 6.52 -15.40 28.96
N GLU A 60 5.53 -15.86 29.75
CA GLU A 60 5.55 -17.18 30.39
C GLU A 60 5.65 -18.29 29.34
N LEU A 61 4.88 -18.19 28.25
CA LEU A 61 4.90 -19.15 27.14
C LEU A 61 6.24 -19.16 26.41
N TYR A 62 6.70 -18.00 25.93
CA TYR A 62 7.94 -17.89 25.14
C TYR A 62 9.19 -18.20 25.97
N GLN A 63 9.18 -17.93 27.28
CA GLN A 63 10.27 -18.35 28.16
C GLN A 63 10.45 -19.88 28.11
N GLN A 64 9.37 -20.66 27.99
CA GLN A 64 9.49 -22.11 27.92
C GLN A 64 10.12 -22.59 26.61
N VAL A 65 9.91 -21.89 25.50
CA VAL A 65 10.59 -22.22 24.24
C VAL A 65 12.11 -22.17 24.46
N LYS A 66 12.63 -21.07 25.02
CA LYS A 66 14.07 -20.98 25.33
C LYS A 66 14.55 -22.04 26.31
N VAL A 67 13.81 -22.28 27.40
CA VAL A 67 14.24 -23.25 28.43
C VAL A 67 14.27 -24.69 27.89
N ASN A 68 13.51 -24.98 26.84
CA ASN A 68 13.40 -26.32 26.26
C ASN A 68 14.19 -26.49 24.96
N GLU A 69 15.13 -25.59 24.63
CA GLU A 69 15.93 -25.63 23.38
C GLU A 69 16.57 -27.02 23.09
N GLN A 70 16.95 -27.76 24.14
CA GLN A 70 17.54 -29.10 24.00
C GLN A 70 16.56 -30.15 23.44
N PHE A 71 15.26 -29.95 23.65
CA PHE A 71 14.18 -30.81 23.17
C PHE A 71 13.59 -30.31 21.85
N GLU A 72 14.08 -29.19 21.32
CA GLU A 72 13.59 -28.55 20.11
C GLU A 72 14.55 -28.79 18.96
N GLN A 73 13.99 -29.10 17.79
CA GLN A 73 14.72 -29.25 16.53
C GLN A 73 14.77 -27.92 15.79
N PHE A 74 13.66 -27.19 15.81
CA PHE A 74 13.45 -25.96 15.04
C PHE A 74 12.32 -25.16 15.68
N VAL A 75 12.51 -23.84 15.77
CA VAL A 75 11.51 -22.87 16.23
C VAL A 75 11.35 -21.81 15.15
N PHE A 76 10.14 -21.60 14.69
CA PHE A 76 9.80 -20.56 13.71
C PHE A 76 8.62 -19.75 14.19
N ILE A 77 8.76 -18.43 14.14
CA ILE A 77 7.75 -17.50 14.64
C ILE A 77 7.46 -16.46 13.56
N THR A 78 6.18 -16.29 13.23
CA THR A 78 5.67 -15.32 12.27
C THR A 78 4.68 -14.38 12.94
N GLY A 79 4.64 -13.14 12.45
CA GLY A 79 3.78 -12.07 12.96
C GLY A 79 3.92 -10.84 12.09
N ILE A 80 3.02 -9.88 12.27
CA ILE A 80 2.94 -8.70 11.41
C ILE A 80 4.01 -7.69 11.82
N SER A 81 4.15 -7.46 13.10
CA SER A 81 4.97 -6.39 13.63
C SER A 81 6.27 -6.92 14.26
N ARG A 82 7.10 -5.95 14.62
CA ARG A 82 8.24 -6.14 15.51
C ARG A 82 7.94 -5.72 16.95
N PHE A 83 6.72 -5.95 17.49
CA PHE A 83 6.21 -5.65 18.86
C PHE A 83 7.18 -5.97 20.04
N SER A 84 8.27 -6.68 19.78
CA SER A 84 8.60 -7.86 20.55
C SER A 84 10.04 -7.93 21.02
N GLN A 85 10.97 -7.23 20.37
CA GLN A 85 12.37 -7.29 20.80
C GLN A 85 12.60 -6.62 22.16
N VAL A 86 11.79 -5.62 22.54
CA VAL A 86 12.03 -4.85 23.79
C VAL A 86 11.26 -5.37 24.99
N SER A 87 10.06 -5.98 24.82
CA SER A 87 9.21 -6.32 25.98
C SER A 87 8.96 -7.82 26.20
N ILE A 88 8.72 -8.62 25.17
CA ILE A 88 8.35 -10.05 25.33
C ILE A 88 9.52 -11.00 25.01
N PHE A 89 10.36 -10.65 24.05
CA PHE A 89 11.56 -11.43 23.70
C PHE A 89 12.80 -11.08 24.52
N SER A 90 12.68 -10.23 25.55
CA SER A 90 13.75 -10.09 26.56
C SER A 90 14.07 -11.45 27.21
N THR A 91 13.08 -12.35 27.28
CA THR A 91 13.26 -13.73 27.72
C THR A 91 13.74 -14.65 26.60
N LEU A 92 13.37 -14.41 25.34
CA LEU A 92 13.63 -15.24 24.15
C LEU A 92 14.67 -14.61 23.20
N ASN A 93 15.88 -14.35 23.71
CA ASN A 93 16.94 -13.63 22.99
C ASN A 93 17.85 -14.50 22.09
N ASN A 94 17.48 -15.77 21.85
CA ASN A 94 18.23 -16.72 21.02
C ASN A 94 17.67 -16.85 19.59
N LEU A 95 16.65 -16.07 19.24
CA LEU A 95 16.10 -16.04 17.88
C LEU A 95 16.96 -15.18 16.94
N GLU A 96 17.13 -15.68 15.72
CA GLU A 96 17.67 -14.91 14.60
C GLU A 96 16.52 -14.24 13.85
N ASN A 97 16.60 -12.92 13.64
CA ASN A 97 15.63 -12.21 12.82
C ASN A 97 16.07 -12.25 11.36
N ILE A 98 15.30 -12.96 10.54
CA ILE A 98 15.57 -13.12 9.10
C ILE A 98 14.64 -12.29 8.21
N SER A 99 13.78 -11.43 8.78
CA SER A 99 12.68 -10.77 8.05
C SER A 99 13.14 -9.86 6.91
N MET A 100 14.40 -9.40 6.92
CA MET A 100 14.99 -8.58 5.85
C MET A 100 16.28 -9.19 5.29
N ASP A 101 16.54 -10.47 5.58
CA ASP A 101 17.68 -11.17 5.00
C ASP A 101 17.37 -11.53 3.55
N ASP A 102 18.23 -11.07 2.63
CA ASP A 102 18.14 -11.35 1.19
C ASP A 102 17.96 -12.85 0.89
N LYS A 103 18.55 -13.74 1.71
CA LYS A 103 18.49 -15.21 1.54
C LYS A 103 17.10 -15.79 1.72
N PHE A 104 16.23 -15.11 2.46
CA PHE A 104 14.88 -15.58 2.79
C PHE A 104 13.81 -14.66 2.19
N SER A 105 14.20 -13.79 1.24
CA SER A 105 13.31 -12.80 0.64
C SER A 105 12.19 -13.41 -0.21
N ASP A 106 12.27 -14.68 -0.57
CA ASP A 106 11.23 -15.42 -1.30
C ASP A 106 10.61 -16.57 -0.47
N ILE A 107 10.87 -16.64 0.83
CA ILE A 107 10.35 -17.71 1.70
C ILE A 107 8.83 -17.65 1.88
N CYS A 108 8.24 -16.46 1.77
CA CYS A 108 6.81 -16.22 1.92
C CYS A 108 6.27 -15.49 0.70
N GLY A 109 5.34 -16.12 -0.01
CA GLY A 109 4.71 -15.55 -1.20
C GLY A 109 4.77 -16.49 -2.40
N ILE A 110 4.57 -15.94 -3.59
CA ILE A 110 4.77 -16.65 -4.86
C ILE A 110 5.68 -15.77 -5.72
N THR A 111 6.78 -16.31 -6.22
CA THR A 111 7.64 -15.58 -7.18
C THR A 111 7.02 -15.61 -8.59
N ALA A 112 7.45 -14.68 -9.46
CA ALA A 112 7.00 -14.69 -10.86
C ALA A 112 7.30 -16.01 -11.58
N ASP A 113 8.45 -16.64 -11.28
CA ASP A 113 8.84 -17.92 -11.86
C ASP A 113 7.90 -19.04 -11.40
N GLU A 114 7.64 -19.14 -10.08
CA GLU A 114 6.71 -20.13 -9.53
C GLU A 114 5.27 -19.91 -10.00
N LEU A 115 4.86 -18.66 -10.23
CA LEU A 115 3.55 -18.34 -10.80
C LEU A 115 3.42 -18.91 -12.21
N LEU A 116 4.43 -18.68 -13.06
CA LEU A 116 4.42 -19.13 -14.45
C LEU A 116 4.59 -20.65 -14.57
N GLU A 117 5.37 -21.28 -13.69
CA GLU A 117 5.61 -22.72 -13.72
C GLU A 117 4.44 -23.52 -13.16
N ASN A 118 3.86 -23.09 -12.03
CA ASN A 118 2.86 -23.89 -11.32
C ASN A 118 1.41 -23.54 -11.65
N PHE A 119 1.14 -22.34 -12.20
CA PHE A 119 -0.21 -21.86 -12.50
C PHE A 119 -0.42 -21.54 -13.98
N HIS A 120 0.40 -22.11 -14.87
CA HIS A 120 0.30 -21.86 -16.32
C HIS A 120 -1.12 -22.10 -16.87
N GLU A 121 -1.71 -23.26 -16.55
CA GLU A 121 -3.06 -23.62 -17.01
C GLU A 121 -4.13 -22.69 -16.45
N ASP A 122 -4.01 -22.27 -15.18
CA ASP A 122 -4.93 -21.32 -14.55
C ASP A 122 -4.86 -19.94 -15.23
N ILE A 123 -3.65 -19.47 -15.56
CA ILE A 123 -3.44 -18.20 -16.26
C ILE A 123 -4.03 -18.28 -17.68
N GLU A 124 -3.82 -19.37 -18.41
CA GLU A 124 -4.42 -19.56 -19.74
C GLU A 124 -5.94 -19.55 -19.68
N CYS A 125 -6.51 -20.28 -18.72
CA CYS A 125 -7.96 -20.33 -18.54
C CYS A 125 -8.53 -18.95 -18.18
N PHE A 126 -7.86 -18.23 -17.29
CA PHE A 126 -8.26 -16.88 -16.90
C PHE A 126 -8.13 -15.89 -18.07
N ALA A 127 -7.05 -15.97 -18.85
CA ALA A 127 -6.86 -15.14 -20.05
C ALA A 127 -7.97 -15.36 -21.08
N GLN A 128 -8.39 -16.62 -21.29
CA GLN A 128 -9.53 -16.95 -22.16
C GLN A 128 -10.85 -16.36 -21.65
N ASN A 129 -11.11 -16.45 -20.35
CA ASN A 129 -12.31 -15.87 -19.73
C ASN A 129 -12.35 -14.34 -19.86
N GLU A 130 -11.20 -13.69 -19.78
CA GLU A 130 -11.03 -12.23 -19.88
C GLU A 130 -10.78 -11.73 -21.31
N GLU A 131 -10.88 -12.61 -22.30
CA GLU A 131 -10.66 -12.34 -23.73
C GLU A 131 -9.33 -11.61 -24.01
N CYS A 132 -8.25 -11.98 -23.31
CA CYS A 132 -6.92 -11.43 -23.52
C CYS A 132 -5.87 -12.52 -23.76
N SER A 133 -4.68 -12.11 -24.20
CA SER A 133 -3.54 -13.03 -24.33
C SER A 133 -3.01 -13.47 -22.96
N PHE A 134 -2.27 -14.59 -22.95
CA PHE A 134 -1.56 -15.06 -21.75
C PHE A 134 -0.65 -13.98 -21.17
N ASP A 135 0.18 -13.35 -22.00
CA ASP A 135 1.11 -12.30 -21.58
C ASP A 135 0.37 -11.08 -21.00
N GLU A 136 -0.76 -10.68 -21.59
CA GLU A 136 -1.59 -9.60 -21.03
C GLU A 136 -2.18 -9.98 -19.67
N MET A 137 -2.60 -11.23 -19.48
CA MET A 137 -3.09 -11.70 -18.17
C MET A 137 -1.97 -11.71 -17.13
N VAL A 138 -0.77 -12.16 -17.48
CA VAL A 138 0.40 -12.08 -16.59
C VAL A 138 0.68 -10.64 -16.18
N GLN A 139 0.63 -9.68 -17.11
CA GLN A 139 0.82 -8.25 -16.79
C GLN A 139 -0.31 -7.69 -15.91
N LYS A 140 -1.56 -8.11 -16.13
CA LYS A 140 -2.69 -7.75 -15.27
C LYS A 140 -2.47 -8.28 -13.84
N LEU A 141 -2.10 -9.55 -13.68
CA LEU A 141 -1.79 -10.17 -12.39
C LEU A 141 -0.62 -9.47 -11.70
N LYS A 142 0.47 -9.16 -12.44
CA LYS A 142 1.61 -8.39 -11.92
C LYS A 142 1.20 -7.03 -11.38
N THR A 143 0.50 -6.25 -12.20
CA THR A 143 0.02 -4.92 -11.82
C THR A 143 -0.90 -4.97 -10.60
N LYS A 144 -1.66 -6.05 -10.45
CA LYS A 144 -2.68 -6.19 -9.41
C LYS A 144 -2.14 -6.75 -8.09
N TYR A 145 -1.27 -7.75 -8.12
CA TYR A 145 -0.96 -8.59 -6.95
C TYR A 145 0.53 -8.77 -6.63
N ASP A 146 1.43 -8.30 -7.51
CA ASP A 146 2.89 -8.46 -7.39
C ASP A 146 3.56 -7.28 -6.65
N GLY A 147 4.87 -7.31 -6.50
CA GLY A 147 5.68 -6.14 -6.18
C GLY A 147 5.93 -5.93 -4.70
N TYR A 148 5.73 -6.95 -3.87
CA TYR A 148 6.21 -6.98 -2.49
C TYR A 148 7.71 -7.34 -2.45
N HIS A 149 8.47 -6.56 -1.69
CA HIS A 149 9.88 -6.74 -1.41
C HIS A 149 10.13 -6.72 0.10
N PHE A 150 10.78 -7.77 0.61
CA PHE A 150 11.09 -7.91 2.03
C PHE A 150 12.50 -7.45 2.40
N SER A 151 13.38 -7.32 1.41
CA SER A 151 14.76 -6.89 1.57
C SER A 151 15.21 -6.03 0.38
N LYS A 152 16.40 -5.43 0.51
CA LYS A 152 17.02 -4.62 -0.56
C LYS A 152 17.38 -5.39 -1.83
N LYS A 153 17.37 -6.73 -1.83
CA LYS A 153 17.57 -7.57 -3.02
C LYS A 153 16.46 -8.60 -3.21
N SER A 154 15.29 -8.33 -2.65
CA SER A 154 14.13 -9.20 -2.84
C SER A 154 13.75 -9.27 -4.32
N LYS A 155 13.28 -10.43 -4.76
CA LYS A 155 12.49 -10.52 -5.99
C LYS A 155 11.14 -9.83 -5.79
N ASP A 156 10.45 -9.53 -6.87
CA ASP A 156 9.02 -9.21 -6.82
C ASP A 156 8.25 -10.46 -6.36
N ILE A 157 7.49 -10.29 -5.28
CA ILE A 157 6.69 -11.36 -4.69
C ILE A 157 5.21 -11.04 -4.85
N PHE A 158 4.44 -12.03 -5.29
CA PHE A 158 2.99 -11.99 -5.34
C PHE A 158 2.36 -12.36 -4.00
N ASN A 159 1.23 -11.71 -3.69
CA ASN A 159 0.36 -12.10 -2.60
C ASN A 159 -0.35 -13.44 -2.92
N PRO A 160 -0.11 -14.53 -2.16
CA PRO A 160 -0.69 -15.83 -2.46
C PRO A 160 -2.21 -15.84 -2.38
N LEU A 161 -2.78 -15.17 -1.36
CA LEU A 161 -4.22 -15.13 -1.16
C LEU A 161 -4.90 -14.43 -2.34
N SER A 162 -4.37 -13.29 -2.77
CA SER A 162 -4.94 -12.54 -3.88
C SER A 162 -4.87 -13.30 -5.20
N VAL A 163 -3.72 -13.92 -5.51
CA VAL A 163 -3.53 -14.72 -6.73
C VAL A 163 -4.46 -15.94 -6.74
N ILE A 164 -4.48 -16.72 -5.67
CA ILE A 164 -5.33 -17.93 -5.59
C ILE A 164 -6.81 -17.55 -5.66
N SER A 165 -7.21 -16.46 -5.02
CA SER A 165 -8.58 -15.96 -5.07
C SER A 165 -8.96 -15.49 -6.48
N ALA A 166 -8.04 -14.82 -7.18
CA ALA A 166 -8.25 -14.37 -8.55
C ALA A 166 -8.47 -15.55 -9.50
N PHE A 167 -7.66 -16.61 -9.41
CA PHE A 167 -7.87 -17.83 -10.20
C PHE A 167 -9.16 -18.55 -9.84
N SER A 168 -9.45 -18.70 -8.54
CA SER A 168 -10.67 -19.37 -8.08
C SER A 168 -11.95 -18.65 -8.51
N LYS A 169 -11.93 -17.32 -8.58
CA LYS A 169 -13.07 -16.48 -8.94
C LYS A 169 -13.10 -16.06 -10.41
N MET A 170 -12.00 -16.25 -11.14
CA MET A 170 -11.78 -15.69 -12.47
C MET A 170 -12.08 -14.18 -12.51
N ASP A 171 -11.57 -13.43 -11.52
CA ASP A 171 -11.85 -12.01 -11.39
C ASP A 171 -10.69 -11.25 -10.72
N LEU A 172 -10.37 -10.05 -11.22
CA LEU A 172 -9.29 -9.19 -10.72
C LEU A 172 -9.82 -8.21 -9.68
N LYS A 173 -10.05 -8.70 -8.46
CA LYS A 173 -10.56 -7.92 -7.32
C LYS A 173 -9.51 -7.65 -6.24
N ASN A 174 -9.90 -6.87 -5.23
CA ASN A 174 -9.07 -6.54 -4.08
C ASN A 174 -9.32 -7.53 -2.93
N PHE A 175 -8.85 -8.77 -3.08
CA PHE A 175 -9.12 -9.88 -2.15
C PHE A 175 -8.42 -9.72 -0.80
N TRP A 176 -7.16 -9.30 -0.76
CA TRP A 176 -6.39 -9.21 0.48
C TRP A 176 -7.04 -8.23 1.47
N PHE A 177 -7.57 -7.13 0.94
CA PHE A 177 -8.16 -6.10 1.76
C PHE A 177 -9.53 -6.48 2.35
N GLU A 178 -10.33 -7.25 1.62
CA GLU A 178 -11.63 -7.75 2.11
C GLU A 178 -11.47 -8.69 3.32
N THR A 179 -10.35 -9.40 3.41
CA THR A 179 -10.15 -10.48 4.39
C THR A 179 -9.16 -10.15 5.52
N ALA A 180 -8.17 -9.27 5.29
CA ALA A 180 -7.01 -9.12 6.18
C ALA A 180 -6.82 -7.70 6.74
N THR A 181 -7.67 -6.75 6.39
CA THR A 181 -7.51 -5.35 6.85
C THR A 181 -7.81 -5.24 8.33
N SER A 182 -6.76 -5.19 9.15
CA SER A 182 -6.90 -4.92 10.58
C SER A 182 -7.43 -3.50 10.79
N SER A 183 -8.57 -3.38 11.47
CA SER A 183 -9.16 -2.09 11.90
C SER A 183 -8.14 -1.21 12.63
N TYR A 184 -7.15 -1.84 13.27
CA TYR A 184 -6.05 -1.17 13.94
C TYR A 184 -5.25 -0.23 13.02
N VAL A 185 -4.83 -0.69 11.83
CA VAL A 185 -4.01 0.15 10.94
C VAL A 185 -4.81 1.36 10.49
N ILE A 186 -6.10 1.15 10.18
CA ILE A 186 -7.03 2.22 9.82
C ILE A 186 -7.16 3.25 10.96
N ASP A 187 -7.39 2.79 12.18
CA ASP A 187 -7.56 3.65 13.34
C ASP A 187 -6.27 4.42 13.66
N HIS A 188 -5.11 3.78 13.49
CA HIS A 188 -3.81 4.41 13.66
C HIS A 188 -3.56 5.51 12.62
N LEU A 189 -3.88 5.25 11.34
CA LEU A 189 -3.78 6.26 10.27
C LEU A 189 -4.70 7.46 10.52
N LYS A 190 -5.93 7.20 10.96
CA LYS A 190 -6.90 8.26 11.30
C LYS A 190 -6.40 9.14 12.44
N LYS A 191 -5.80 8.57 13.49
CA LYS A 191 -5.24 9.32 14.62
C LYS A 191 -4.10 10.27 14.21
N HIS A 192 -3.29 9.87 13.23
CA HIS A 192 -2.15 10.66 12.77
C HIS A 192 -2.50 11.69 11.68
N ASN A 193 -3.78 11.84 11.32
CA ASN A 193 -4.21 12.64 10.16
C ASN A 193 -3.40 12.33 8.89
N ALA A 194 -2.99 11.06 8.75
CA ALA A 194 -2.05 10.67 7.71
C ALA A 194 -2.66 10.94 6.33
N GLN A 195 -1.83 11.49 5.45
CA GLN A 195 -2.26 11.87 4.12
C GLN A 195 -2.03 10.74 3.12
N ILE A 196 -2.95 10.61 2.16
CA ILE A 196 -2.82 9.60 1.10
C ILE A 196 -1.48 9.76 0.33
N LEU A 197 -1.03 11.00 0.15
CA LEU A 197 0.25 11.31 -0.52
C LEU A 197 1.48 10.94 0.31
N ASP A 198 1.32 10.68 1.61
CA ASP A 198 2.44 10.39 2.50
C ASP A 198 3.06 9.01 2.23
N PHE A 199 2.52 8.22 1.30
CA PHE A 199 2.82 6.78 1.16
C PHE A 199 3.51 6.39 -0.15
N GLU A 200 3.92 7.36 -0.97
CA GLU A 200 4.56 7.14 -2.26
C GLU A 200 5.94 7.82 -2.30
N GLY A 201 6.99 7.05 -2.58
CA GLY A 201 8.37 7.56 -2.58
C GLY A 201 8.89 7.97 -1.19
N VAL A 202 8.40 7.34 -0.13
CA VAL A 202 8.78 7.68 1.26
C VAL A 202 10.22 7.27 1.51
N GLN A 203 11.05 8.22 1.92
CA GLN A 203 12.44 7.94 2.26
C GLN A 203 12.61 7.66 3.75
N MET A 204 13.29 6.57 4.09
CA MET A 204 13.63 6.23 5.48
C MET A 204 14.98 5.54 5.60
N PHE A 205 15.64 5.72 6.74
CA PHE A 205 16.80 4.93 7.13
C PHE A 205 16.38 3.54 7.63
N GLU A 206 17.33 2.60 7.63
CA GLU A 206 17.09 1.24 8.10
C GLU A 206 16.53 1.19 9.53
N SER A 207 17.00 2.10 10.40
CA SER A 207 16.52 2.24 11.78
C SER A 207 15.01 2.49 11.88
N GLY A 208 14.39 3.08 10.85
CA GLY A 208 12.96 3.31 10.75
C GLY A 208 12.16 2.02 10.78
N PHE A 209 12.62 0.94 10.11
CA PHE A 209 11.93 -0.36 10.12
C PHE A 209 11.87 -1.01 11.52
N TYR A 210 12.70 -0.54 12.45
CA TYR A 210 12.77 -1.03 13.83
C TYR A 210 12.08 -0.10 14.84
N ALA A 211 11.47 1.01 14.39
CA ALA A 211 10.75 1.89 15.30
C ALA A 211 9.57 1.15 15.96
N SER A 212 9.40 1.40 17.26
CA SER A 212 8.27 0.85 18.02
C SER A 212 6.96 1.47 17.54
N TYR A 213 5.87 0.71 17.58
CA TYR A 213 4.51 1.23 17.34
C TYR A 213 4.09 2.30 18.37
N GLU A 214 4.75 2.35 19.54
CA GLU A 214 4.55 3.39 20.56
C GLU A 214 5.17 4.72 20.12
N ASP A 215 6.03 4.70 19.09
CA ASP A 215 6.59 5.90 18.52
C ASP A 215 5.56 6.55 17.57
N GLU A 216 4.67 7.36 18.15
CA GLU A 216 3.64 8.16 17.45
C GLU A 216 4.22 9.15 16.41
N ARG A 217 5.55 9.17 16.23
CA ARG A 217 6.23 10.05 15.27
C ARG A 217 6.19 9.54 13.83
N SER A 218 5.90 8.26 13.56
CA SER A 218 5.84 7.76 12.18
C SER A 218 4.94 6.54 11.99
N VAL A 219 4.10 6.59 10.94
CA VAL A 219 3.20 5.49 10.54
C VAL A 219 3.86 4.50 9.56
N TYR A 220 4.97 4.88 8.92
CA TYR A 220 5.56 4.11 7.83
C TYR A 220 6.09 2.73 8.23
N PRO A 221 6.73 2.56 9.40
CA PRO A 221 7.20 1.25 9.83
C PRO A 221 6.06 0.25 9.99
N LEU A 222 4.94 0.70 10.57
CA LEU A 222 3.73 -0.10 10.71
C LEU A 222 3.14 -0.47 9.33
N LEU A 223 3.07 0.49 8.41
CA LEU A 223 2.53 0.26 7.08
C LEU A 223 3.37 -0.72 6.27
N TYR A 224 4.70 -0.68 6.39
CA TYR A 224 5.58 -1.66 5.78
C TYR A 224 5.36 -3.06 6.39
N GLN A 225 5.38 -3.14 7.72
CA GLN A 225 5.19 -4.39 8.47
C GLN A 225 3.84 -5.06 8.16
N ALA A 226 2.78 -4.25 8.03
CA ALA A 226 1.44 -4.72 7.68
C ALA A 226 1.22 -4.95 6.17
N GLY A 227 2.25 -4.77 5.32
CA GLY A 227 2.17 -5.05 3.89
C GLY A 227 1.46 -3.97 3.06
N TYR A 228 1.18 -2.79 3.62
CA TYR A 228 0.63 -1.65 2.88
C TYR A 228 1.70 -0.88 2.10
N LEU A 229 2.93 -0.89 2.61
CA LEU A 229 4.10 -0.34 1.94
C LEU A 229 5.13 -1.44 1.71
N THR A 230 5.98 -1.21 0.72
CA THR A 230 7.08 -2.11 0.41
C THR A 230 8.28 -1.34 -0.10
N ILE A 231 9.45 -1.98 -0.10
CA ILE A 231 10.68 -1.40 -0.61
C ILE A 231 10.56 -1.30 -2.13
N LYS A 232 10.77 -0.10 -2.69
CA LYS A 232 10.86 0.14 -4.13
C LYS A 232 12.27 0.46 -4.59
N ASP A 233 13.09 1.03 -3.71
CA ASP A 233 14.49 1.32 -4.01
C ASP A 233 15.34 1.36 -2.72
N TYR A 234 16.65 1.20 -2.87
CA TYR A 234 17.63 1.34 -1.80
C TYR A 234 18.92 1.97 -2.33
N ASP A 235 19.22 3.17 -1.85
CA ASP A 235 20.46 3.88 -2.14
C ASP A 235 21.56 3.45 -1.16
N ARG A 236 22.60 2.81 -1.69
CA ARG A 236 23.75 2.31 -0.92
C ARG A 236 24.68 3.40 -0.42
N GLU A 237 24.72 4.57 -1.07
CA GLU A 237 25.62 5.65 -0.66
C GLU A 237 25.07 6.40 0.56
N SER A 238 23.76 6.64 0.56
CA SER A 238 23.07 7.34 1.65
C SER A 238 22.47 6.41 2.71
N ASP A 239 22.43 5.10 2.46
CA ASP A 239 21.77 4.10 3.30
C ASP A 239 20.27 4.38 3.50
N VAL A 240 19.62 4.84 2.43
CA VAL A 240 18.21 5.26 2.43
C VAL A 240 17.37 4.29 1.61
N TYR A 241 16.26 3.87 2.19
CA TYR A 241 15.22 3.08 1.53
C TYR A 241 14.12 4.00 1.02
N THR A 242 13.58 3.66 -0.15
CA THR A 242 12.38 4.29 -0.70
C THR A 242 11.22 3.30 -0.62
N LEU A 243 10.14 3.68 0.07
CA LEU A 243 8.93 2.87 0.19
C LEU A 243 7.79 3.40 -0.67
N SER A 244 6.95 2.50 -1.20
CA SER A 244 5.67 2.84 -1.85
C SER A 244 4.70 1.66 -1.75
N TYR A 245 3.48 1.81 -2.28
CA TYR A 245 2.54 0.68 -2.39
C TYR A 245 3.15 -0.47 -3.22
N PRO A 246 2.90 -1.74 -2.84
CA PRO A 246 3.38 -2.89 -3.61
C PRO A 246 2.74 -2.95 -4.99
N ASN A 247 1.41 -2.84 -5.05
CA ASN A 247 0.61 -2.99 -6.27
C ASN A 247 -0.67 -2.14 -6.24
N SER A 248 -1.44 -2.25 -7.32
CA SER A 248 -2.71 -1.54 -7.47
C SER A 248 -3.83 -2.06 -6.55
N GLU A 249 -3.82 -3.32 -6.10
CA GLU A 249 -4.78 -3.80 -5.10
C GLU A 249 -4.65 -2.99 -3.79
N VAL A 250 -3.46 -3.02 -3.18
CA VAL A 250 -3.21 -2.35 -1.90
C VAL A 250 -3.43 -0.84 -2.02
N ARG A 251 -2.96 -0.24 -3.12
CA ARG A 251 -3.14 1.19 -3.39
C ARG A 251 -4.62 1.58 -3.42
N VAL A 252 -5.43 0.90 -4.24
CA VAL A 252 -6.86 1.21 -4.40
C VAL A 252 -7.59 1.01 -3.07
N SER A 253 -7.29 -0.06 -2.35
CA SER A 253 -7.97 -0.33 -1.10
C SER A 253 -7.62 0.64 0.04
N MET A 254 -6.35 1.04 0.16
CA MET A 254 -5.93 2.07 1.11
C MET A 254 -6.65 3.40 0.85
N LEU A 255 -6.85 3.71 -0.43
CA LEU A 255 -7.59 4.88 -0.84
C LEU A 255 -9.06 4.77 -0.39
N GLU A 256 -9.74 3.68 -0.72
CA GLU A 256 -11.14 3.45 -0.30
C GLU A 256 -11.37 3.63 1.21
N VAL A 257 -10.39 3.28 2.04
CA VAL A 257 -10.48 3.42 3.49
C VAL A 257 -10.16 4.81 4.03
N LEU A 258 -9.22 5.53 3.41
CA LEU A 258 -8.87 6.89 3.83
C LEU A 258 -9.85 7.94 3.27
N MET A 259 -10.54 7.63 2.17
CA MET A 259 -11.48 8.51 1.48
C MET A 259 -12.55 9.14 2.40
N PRO A 260 -13.26 8.39 3.28
CA PRO A 260 -14.26 8.98 4.16
C PRO A 260 -13.68 10.03 5.12
N SER A 261 -12.44 9.83 5.60
CA SER A 261 -11.75 10.76 6.49
C SER A 261 -11.22 11.99 5.75
N TRP A 262 -10.96 11.87 4.44
CA TRP A 262 -10.34 12.90 3.59
C TRP A 262 -11.34 13.78 2.86
N ALA A 263 -12.36 13.19 2.25
CA ALA A 263 -13.30 13.88 1.38
C ALA A 263 -14.67 14.10 2.04
N GLY A 264 -14.90 13.55 3.25
CA GLY A 264 -16.25 13.46 3.84
C GLY A 264 -17.24 12.63 3.00
N CYS A 265 -16.76 12.04 1.89
CA CYS A 265 -17.51 11.23 0.95
C CYS A 265 -17.55 9.79 1.46
N SER A 266 -18.43 9.53 2.43
CA SER A 266 -18.76 8.19 2.90
C SER A 266 -19.86 7.52 2.09
N THR A 267 -20.36 8.15 1.02
CA THR A 267 -21.49 7.68 0.22
C THR A 267 -21.05 6.90 -1.02
N ASP A 268 -21.84 5.89 -1.40
CA ASP A 268 -21.62 5.10 -2.62
C ASP A 268 -21.62 5.98 -3.88
N ASP A 269 -22.35 7.10 -3.86
CA ASP A 269 -22.40 8.08 -4.95
C ASP A 269 -21.03 8.72 -5.22
N GLY A 270 -20.24 9.02 -4.17
CA GLY A 270 -18.89 9.58 -4.32
C GLY A 270 -17.93 8.59 -4.99
N LYS A 271 -18.03 7.30 -4.64
CA LYS A 271 -17.24 6.23 -5.27
C LYS A 271 -17.60 6.05 -6.75
N ILE A 272 -18.90 6.04 -7.07
CA ILE A 272 -19.41 5.92 -8.44
C ILE A 272 -18.96 7.10 -9.30
N ASN A 273 -19.06 8.33 -8.79
CA ASN A 273 -18.63 9.53 -9.51
C ASN A 273 -17.13 9.50 -9.83
N MET A 274 -16.32 8.92 -8.95
CA MET A 274 -14.89 8.79 -9.21
C MET A 274 -14.52 7.70 -10.21
N GLN A 275 -15.28 6.61 -10.23
CA GLN A 275 -15.17 5.63 -11.30
C GLN A 275 -15.56 6.24 -12.67
N LYS A 276 -16.64 7.03 -12.72
CA LYS A 276 -17.04 7.74 -13.95
C LYS A 276 -15.96 8.71 -14.42
N PHE A 277 -15.36 9.45 -13.50
CA PHE A 277 -14.29 10.40 -13.79
C PHE A 277 -13.05 9.70 -14.37
N TYR A 278 -12.65 8.56 -13.79
CA TYR A 278 -11.57 7.72 -14.33
C TYR A 278 -11.81 7.33 -15.79
N PHE A 279 -12.99 6.76 -16.07
CA PHE A 279 -13.33 6.31 -17.42
C PHE A 279 -13.47 7.48 -18.40
N ALA A 280 -13.92 8.65 -17.94
CA ALA A 280 -13.96 9.86 -18.75
C ALA A 280 -12.55 10.30 -19.16
N LEU A 281 -11.60 10.41 -18.21
CA LEU A 281 -10.19 10.72 -18.52
C LEU A 281 -9.53 9.69 -19.45
N LYS A 282 -9.72 8.40 -19.17
CA LYS A 282 -9.15 7.31 -19.99
C LYS A 282 -9.68 7.31 -21.43
N ALA A 283 -10.93 7.74 -21.62
CA ALA A 283 -11.58 7.87 -22.91
C ALA A 283 -11.30 9.23 -23.61
N GLY A 284 -10.59 10.17 -22.95
CA GLY A 284 -10.39 11.53 -23.46
C GLY A 284 -11.63 12.42 -23.41
N ARG A 285 -12.66 12.05 -22.63
CA ARG A 285 -13.85 12.89 -22.41
C ARG A 285 -13.57 13.89 -21.29
N ILE A 286 -12.87 14.96 -21.63
CA ILE A 286 -12.32 15.90 -20.65
C ILE A 286 -13.40 16.73 -19.97
N ASP A 287 -14.41 17.18 -20.70
CA ASP A 287 -15.52 17.94 -20.12
C ASP A 287 -16.30 17.09 -19.10
N ASP A 288 -16.61 15.84 -19.44
CA ASP A 288 -17.26 14.90 -18.51
C ASP A 288 -16.43 14.68 -17.24
N ALA A 289 -15.10 14.58 -17.38
CA ALA A 289 -14.19 14.44 -16.24
C ALA A 289 -14.19 15.71 -15.37
N PHE A 290 -14.03 16.89 -15.96
CA PHE A 290 -13.91 18.12 -15.19
C PHE A 290 -15.24 18.56 -14.53
N GLU A 291 -16.40 18.21 -15.11
CA GLU A 291 -17.69 18.35 -14.41
C GLU A 291 -17.78 17.45 -13.16
N LEU A 292 -17.38 16.17 -13.27
CA LEU A 292 -17.36 15.27 -12.11
C LEU A 292 -16.36 15.74 -11.04
N LEU A 293 -15.24 16.33 -11.46
CA LEU A 293 -14.25 16.90 -10.55
C LEU A 293 -14.79 18.14 -9.84
N LYS A 294 -15.53 19.00 -10.54
CA LYS A 294 -16.24 20.14 -9.96
C LYS A 294 -17.25 19.70 -8.90
N GLU A 295 -18.06 18.69 -9.20
CA GLU A 295 -18.99 18.10 -8.24
C GLU A 295 -18.27 17.52 -7.01
N PHE A 296 -17.13 16.86 -7.21
CA PHE A 296 -16.31 16.31 -6.14
C PHE A 296 -15.83 17.40 -5.16
N PHE A 297 -15.30 18.51 -5.68
CA PHE A 297 -14.82 19.61 -4.83
C PHE A 297 -15.93 20.25 -3.98
N LEU A 298 -17.17 20.32 -4.49
CA LEU A 298 -18.32 20.83 -3.74
C LEU A 298 -18.70 19.95 -2.54
N GLN A 299 -18.31 18.68 -2.54
CA GLN A 299 -18.61 17.74 -1.46
C GLN A 299 -17.57 17.77 -0.32
N ILE A 300 -16.41 18.41 -0.52
CA ILE A 300 -15.34 18.46 0.49
C ILE A 300 -15.77 19.38 1.65
N PRO A 301 -15.82 18.87 2.91
CA PRO A 301 -16.24 19.64 4.06
C PRO A 301 -15.42 20.93 4.26
N ASN A 302 -16.10 21.99 4.69
CA ASN A 302 -15.52 23.33 4.88
C ASN A 302 -14.31 23.39 5.84
N VAL A 303 -14.16 22.42 6.74
CA VAL A 303 -13.07 22.35 7.74
C VAL A 303 -11.77 21.83 7.11
N LEU A 304 -11.86 21.08 6.01
CA LEU A 304 -10.72 20.45 5.33
C LEU A 304 -10.18 21.29 4.16
N ASN A 305 -10.88 22.40 3.83
CA ASN A 305 -10.65 23.15 2.60
C ASN A 305 -9.82 24.42 2.84
N ASN A 306 -8.52 24.35 2.57
CA ASN A 306 -7.65 25.53 2.54
C ASN A 306 -7.84 26.23 1.19
N LYS A 307 -8.27 27.50 1.19
CA LYS A 307 -8.70 28.21 -0.04
C LYS A 307 -7.57 28.71 -0.94
N ASN A 308 -6.41 28.06 -0.95
CA ASN A 308 -5.27 28.49 -1.74
C ASN A 308 -4.99 27.52 -2.90
N GLU A 309 -4.30 28.01 -3.92
CA GLU A 309 -3.98 27.26 -5.14
C GLU A 309 -3.28 25.93 -4.82
N LYS A 310 -2.35 25.95 -3.85
CA LYS A 310 -1.62 24.77 -3.40
C LYS A 310 -2.52 23.67 -2.86
N HIS A 311 -3.60 24.01 -2.16
CA HIS A 311 -4.55 23.02 -1.66
C HIS A 311 -5.28 22.33 -2.80
N PHE A 312 -5.84 23.09 -3.75
CA PHE A 312 -6.53 22.52 -4.91
C PHE A 312 -5.61 21.66 -5.78
N GLN A 313 -4.38 22.14 -6.02
CA GLN A 313 -3.31 21.38 -6.68
C GLN A 313 -3.04 20.04 -5.97
N THR A 314 -2.92 20.07 -4.64
CA THR A 314 -2.66 18.88 -3.83
C THR A 314 -3.80 17.88 -3.96
N VAL A 315 -5.06 18.31 -3.84
CA VAL A 315 -6.24 17.44 -3.94
C VAL A 315 -6.33 16.79 -5.32
N ILE A 316 -6.12 17.56 -6.40
CA ILE A 316 -6.12 17.01 -7.76
C ILE A 316 -4.98 16.02 -7.95
N TYR A 317 -3.77 16.34 -7.47
CA TYR A 317 -2.64 15.43 -7.56
C TYR A 317 -2.90 14.10 -6.86
N VAL A 318 -3.47 14.11 -5.65
CA VAL A 318 -3.91 12.90 -4.93
C VAL A 318 -4.88 12.10 -5.77
N LEU A 319 -5.88 12.78 -6.33
CA LEU A 319 -6.97 12.16 -7.06
C LEU A 319 -6.50 11.53 -8.37
N PHE A 320 -5.59 12.17 -9.11
CA PHE A 320 -5.01 11.57 -10.32
C PHE A 320 -4.10 10.38 -10.01
N ARG A 321 -3.27 10.47 -8.96
CA ARG A 321 -2.48 9.34 -8.48
C ARG A 321 -3.39 8.18 -8.06
N TRP A 322 -4.50 8.45 -7.37
CA TRP A 322 -5.47 7.42 -6.97
C TRP A 322 -5.95 6.59 -8.15
N LEU A 323 -6.25 7.25 -9.25
CA LEU A 323 -6.75 6.63 -10.45
C LEU A 323 -5.72 5.81 -11.24
N GLY A 324 -4.53 5.61 -10.69
CA GLY A 324 -3.50 4.79 -11.31
C GLY A 324 -2.74 5.50 -12.43
N PHE A 325 -2.98 6.80 -12.64
CA PHE A 325 -2.21 7.54 -13.62
C PHE A 325 -0.83 7.91 -13.05
N TYR A 326 0.20 7.70 -13.85
CA TYR A 326 1.52 8.25 -13.52
C TYR A 326 1.40 9.78 -13.61
N THR A 327 1.56 10.45 -12.47
CA THR A 327 1.36 11.89 -12.32
C THR A 327 2.60 12.49 -11.69
N GLN A 328 3.04 13.65 -12.18
CA GLN A 328 4.05 14.48 -11.50
C GLN A 328 3.42 15.85 -11.18
N SER A 329 3.65 16.35 -9.96
CA SER A 329 3.24 17.69 -9.53
C SER A 329 4.45 18.58 -9.28
N GLU A 330 4.28 19.89 -9.41
CA GLU A 330 5.35 20.87 -9.22
C GLU A 330 6.61 20.57 -10.06
N VAL A 331 6.43 20.24 -11.34
CA VAL A 331 7.54 19.88 -12.23
C VAL A 331 8.37 21.12 -12.52
N ASN A 332 9.54 21.21 -11.90
CA ASN A 332 10.51 22.27 -12.15
C ASN A 332 11.15 22.05 -13.53
N THR A 333 10.82 22.92 -14.48
CA THR A 333 11.45 23.00 -15.79
C THR A 333 12.41 24.19 -15.84
N SER A 334 13.29 24.22 -16.84
CA SER A 334 14.16 25.38 -17.08
C SER A 334 13.40 26.68 -17.37
N LYS A 335 12.10 26.60 -17.68
CA LYS A 335 11.26 27.74 -18.09
C LYS A 335 10.21 28.15 -17.03
N GLY A 336 10.02 27.35 -15.98
CA GLY A 336 9.02 27.58 -14.92
C GLY A 336 8.63 26.30 -14.19
N ARG A 337 7.64 26.39 -13.32
CA ARG A 337 7.06 25.24 -12.61
C ARG A 337 5.70 24.92 -13.20
N LEU A 338 5.53 23.69 -13.69
CA LEU A 338 4.25 23.15 -14.15
C LEU A 338 3.52 22.52 -12.96
N ASP A 339 2.23 22.80 -12.81
CA ASP A 339 1.50 22.32 -11.66
C ASP A 339 1.24 20.81 -11.69
N CYS A 340 0.82 20.27 -12.85
CA CYS A 340 0.51 18.85 -12.97
C CYS A 340 0.72 18.32 -14.39
N ILE A 341 1.32 17.13 -14.50
CA ILE A 341 1.35 16.32 -15.72
C ILE A 341 0.82 14.93 -15.45
N LEU A 342 -0.04 14.44 -16.33
CA LEU A 342 -0.70 13.14 -16.25
C LEU A 342 -0.33 12.28 -17.46
N PHE A 343 0.22 11.10 -17.22
CA PHE A 343 0.56 10.15 -18.27
C PHE A 343 -0.48 9.02 -18.30
N ALA A 344 -1.43 9.12 -19.25
CA ALA A 344 -2.41 8.07 -19.51
C ALA A 344 -1.94 7.14 -20.64
N PRO A 345 -2.47 5.91 -20.76
CA PRO A 345 -2.01 4.96 -21.79
C PRO A 345 -2.11 5.49 -23.23
N LYS A 346 -3.11 6.35 -23.51
CA LYS A 346 -3.36 6.87 -24.86
C LYS A 346 -2.89 8.30 -25.09
N GLN A 347 -2.67 9.10 -24.03
CA GLN A 347 -2.43 10.54 -24.12
C GLN A 347 -1.70 11.08 -22.89
N ILE A 348 -1.06 12.24 -23.04
CA ILE A 348 -0.42 13.00 -21.96
C ILE A 348 -1.26 14.24 -21.71
N PHE A 349 -1.53 14.55 -20.45
CA PHE A 349 -2.20 15.79 -20.06
C PHE A 349 -1.24 16.71 -19.35
N ILE A 350 -1.24 17.97 -19.73
CA ILE A 350 -0.49 19.04 -19.08
C ILE A 350 -1.52 20.01 -18.51
N ILE A 351 -1.50 20.18 -17.19
CA ILE A 351 -2.57 20.87 -16.47
C ILE A 351 -1.96 21.97 -15.61
N GLU A 352 -2.49 23.18 -15.76
CA GLU A 352 -2.12 24.36 -14.99
C GLU A 352 -3.35 24.89 -14.26
N PHE A 353 -3.19 25.26 -12.98
CA PHE A 353 -4.29 25.74 -12.14
C PHE A 353 -4.12 27.23 -11.83
N LYS A 354 -5.25 27.90 -11.64
CA LYS A 354 -5.35 29.24 -11.08
C LYS A 354 -6.47 29.31 -10.05
N VAL A 355 -6.36 30.26 -9.13
CA VAL A 355 -7.44 30.59 -8.18
C VAL A 355 -7.85 32.05 -8.40
N ASP A 356 -9.14 32.28 -8.58
CA ASP A 356 -9.74 33.61 -8.77
C ASP A 356 -9.12 34.41 -9.93
N GLU A 357 -8.65 33.72 -10.98
CA GLU A 357 -8.17 34.34 -12.23
C GLU A 357 -9.01 33.90 -13.44
N SER A 358 -8.45 33.11 -14.37
CA SER A 358 -9.20 32.53 -15.48
C SER A 358 -8.50 31.30 -16.06
N ALA A 359 -9.29 30.41 -16.66
CA ALA A 359 -8.80 29.19 -17.29
C ALA A 359 -7.94 29.50 -18.54
N GLU A 360 -8.25 30.59 -19.25
CA GLU A 360 -7.48 31.08 -20.40
C GLU A 360 -6.07 31.50 -19.99
N LYS A 361 -5.91 32.17 -18.84
CA LYS A 361 -4.59 32.53 -18.34
C LYS A 361 -3.76 31.30 -17.98
N ALA A 362 -4.38 30.32 -17.33
CA ALA A 362 -3.74 29.04 -17.04
C ALA A 362 -3.26 28.35 -18.32
N LEU A 363 -4.13 28.26 -19.33
CA LEU A 363 -3.78 27.65 -20.62
C LEU A 363 -2.71 28.45 -21.39
N ALA A 364 -2.79 29.78 -21.37
CA ALA A 364 -1.78 30.65 -21.97
C ALA A 364 -0.41 30.44 -21.33
N GLN A 365 -0.35 30.27 -20.00
CA GLN A 365 0.90 29.98 -19.29
C GLN A 365 1.53 28.67 -19.77
N ILE A 366 0.74 27.60 -19.99
CA ILE A 366 1.25 26.34 -20.53
C ILE A 366 1.95 26.57 -21.88
N ASN A 367 1.30 27.34 -22.76
CA ASN A 367 1.78 27.63 -24.10
C ASN A 367 3.02 28.55 -24.09
N GLU A 368 3.01 29.64 -23.33
CA GLU A 368 4.13 30.58 -23.24
C GLU A 368 5.39 29.94 -22.66
N LYS A 369 5.22 29.02 -21.71
CA LYS A 369 6.33 28.33 -21.06
C LYS A 369 6.83 27.11 -21.84
N GLY A 370 6.12 26.68 -22.89
CA GLY A 370 6.49 25.51 -23.68
C GLY A 370 6.56 24.24 -22.83
N TYR A 371 5.63 24.07 -21.89
CA TYR A 371 5.64 22.89 -21.00
C TYR A 371 5.41 21.57 -21.75
N ALA A 372 4.86 21.62 -22.96
CA ALA A 372 4.69 20.46 -23.84
C ALA A 372 5.98 20.02 -24.53
N ASP A 373 6.94 20.93 -24.75
CA ASP A 373 8.15 20.69 -25.56
C ASP A 373 8.88 19.38 -25.20
N PRO A 374 9.12 19.05 -23.90
CA PRO A 374 9.89 17.85 -23.54
C PRO A 374 9.20 16.52 -23.86
N TYR A 375 7.88 16.53 -24.10
CA TYR A 375 7.07 15.31 -24.16
C TYR A 375 6.70 14.90 -25.59
N HIS A 376 7.07 15.68 -26.62
CA HIS A 376 6.76 15.34 -28.01
C HIS A 376 7.41 14.03 -28.49
N THR A 377 8.52 13.61 -27.89
CA THR A 377 9.22 12.36 -28.26
C THR A 377 8.56 11.10 -27.70
N ASP A 378 7.63 11.24 -26.75
CA ASP A 378 6.92 10.11 -26.13
C ASP A 378 5.95 9.43 -27.12
N GLY A 379 5.45 10.19 -28.09
CA GLY A 379 4.64 9.66 -29.18
C GLY A 379 3.13 9.61 -28.91
N ARG A 380 2.67 9.77 -27.66
CA ARG A 380 1.26 10.00 -27.33
C ARG A 380 0.80 11.44 -27.69
N PRO A 381 -0.50 11.68 -28.01
CA PRO A 381 -1.06 13.02 -28.13
C PRO A 381 -0.96 13.79 -26.80
N ILE A 382 -0.75 15.10 -26.88
CA ILE A 382 -0.67 15.99 -25.73
C ILE A 382 -1.94 16.85 -25.67
N ILE A 383 -2.58 16.86 -24.50
CA ILE A 383 -3.77 17.66 -24.20
C ILE A 383 -3.40 18.67 -23.11
N LYS A 384 -3.53 19.95 -23.41
CA LYS A 384 -3.25 21.05 -22.47
C LYS A 384 -4.55 21.52 -21.84
N ILE A 385 -4.56 21.67 -20.53
CA ILE A 385 -5.76 22.03 -19.77
C ILE A 385 -5.44 23.18 -18.82
N GLY A 386 -6.05 24.34 -19.05
CA GLY A 386 -6.05 25.44 -18.09
C GLY A 386 -7.29 25.38 -17.21
N VAL A 387 -7.15 25.52 -15.90
CA VAL A 387 -8.25 25.35 -14.94
C VAL A 387 -8.28 26.54 -13.98
N ASN A 388 -9.47 27.11 -13.74
CA ASN A 388 -9.69 28.13 -12.73
C ASN A 388 -10.57 27.60 -11.59
N PHE A 389 -10.10 27.79 -10.37
CA PHE A 389 -10.86 27.56 -9.15
C PHE A 389 -11.42 28.87 -8.63
N SER A 390 -12.62 28.81 -8.05
CA SER A 390 -13.17 29.89 -7.24
C SER A 390 -12.88 29.61 -5.76
N SER A 391 -12.24 30.54 -5.06
CA SER A 391 -12.02 30.43 -3.61
C SER A 391 -13.32 30.68 -2.81
N GLU A 392 -14.31 31.30 -3.43
CA GLU A 392 -15.65 31.55 -2.90
C GLU A 392 -16.51 30.28 -2.97
N GLU A 393 -16.69 29.74 -4.18
CA GLU A 393 -17.48 28.53 -4.45
C GLU A 393 -16.73 27.24 -4.07
N ARG A 394 -15.42 27.35 -3.84
CA ARG A 394 -14.52 26.25 -3.42
C ARG A 394 -14.49 25.07 -4.39
N THR A 395 -14.71 25.36 -5.66
CA THR A 395 -14.73 24.38 -6.73
C THR A 395 -14.19 24.99 -8.02
N ILE A 396 -14.14 24.18 -9.07
CA ILE A 396 -13.75 24.61 -10.41
C ILE A 396 -14.82 25.56 -10.96
N GLU A 397 -14.41 26.79 -11.25
CA GLU A 397 -15.26 27.79 -11.92
C GLU A 397 -15.32 27.52 -13.42
N GLY A 398 -14.20 27.11 -14.03
CA GLY A 398 -14.14 26.72 -15.43
C GLY A 398 -12.79 26.14 -15.87
N TRP A 399 -12.76 25.56 -17.07
CA TRP A 399 -11.56 25.01 -17.71
C TRP A 399 -11.53 25.29 -19.21
N LYS A 400 -10.33 25.22 -19.80
CA LYS A 400 -10.08 25.31 -21.24
C LYS A 400 -9.15 24.18 -21.68
N VAL A 401 -9.46 23.59 -22.83
CA VAL A 401 -8.73 22.46 -23.40
C VAL A 401 -8.15 22.87 -24.75
N GLU A 402 -6.88 22.54 -24.99
CA GLU A 402 -6.22 22.64 -26.28
C GLU A 402 -5.57 21.29 -26.61
N GLU A 403 -5.99 20.68 -27.72
CA GLU A 403 -5.38 19.44 -28.21
C GLU A 403 -4.27 19.75 -29.21
N GLU A 404 -3.07 19.23 -28.97
CA GLU A 404 -1.98 19.31 -29.91
C GLU A 404 -2.00 18.07 -30.83
N LEU A 405 -2.69 18.20 -31.97
CA LEU A 405 -2.73 17.16 -32.99
C LEU A 405 -1.35 17.04 -33.64
N LYS A 406 -0.81 15.81 -33.73
CA LYS A 406 0.39 15.55 -34.53
C LYS A 406 0.17 16.05 -35.95
N VAL A 407 0.97 17.02 -36.39
CA VAL A 407 1.25 17.17 -37.82
C VAL A 407 1.98 15.90 -38.24
N LYS A 408 1.30 15.05 -39.02
CA LYS A 408 1.98 13.94 -39.71
C LYS A 408 3.00 14.58 -40.65
N ASN A 409 4.27 14.54 -40.29
CA ASN A 409 5.35 14.69 -41.26
C ASN A 409 5.43 13.43 -42.11
#